data_AF-X1QTS9-F1
#
_entry.id   AF-X1QTS9-F1
#
_cell.length_a   1.000
_cell.length_b   1.000
_cell.length_c   1.000
_cell.angle_alpha   90.00
_cell.angle_beta   90.00
_cell.angle_gamma   90.00
#
_symmetry.space_group_name_H-M   'P 1'
#
loop_
_entity.id
_entity.type
_entity.pdbx_description
1 polymer ?
#
loop_
_entity_poly.entity_id
_entity_poly.type
_entity_poly.pdbx_seq_one_letter_code
_entity_poly.pdbx_strand_id
1 'polypeptide(L)'
;MAGFSVHKVISKLREEEDAKIQEGLQSEVVLSPLKDITQRYNRLILDNDRLIVSDQYDNFSIRDLSTGAIEQVMLALRIGFTLKLLREDALFLILDDAFQHSDWQKREILINKLADIAKKGWQIIYLTMDDHIKGLFDKVSRKFETGKYNSFEL
;
A
#
# COMPACT_ATOMS: atom_id res chain seq x y z
N MET A 1 41.86 -6.78 4.86
CA MET A 1 41.45 -5.37 5.09
C MET A 1 40.22 -4.95 4.27
N ALA A 2 39.93 -5.51 3.09
CA ALA A 2 38.73 -5.18 2.31
C ALA A 2 37.39 -5.58 2.98
N GLY A 3 37.31 -6.78 3.61
CA GLY A 3 36.07 -7.27 4.24
C GLY A 3 35.55 -6.43 5.42
N PHE A 4 36.46 -5.80 6.18
CA PHE A 4 36.09 -4.95 7.32
C PHE A 4 35.44 -3.63 6.85
N SER A 5 35.88 -3.12 5.70
CA SER A 5 35.32 -1.90 5.10
C SER A 5 33.96 -2.17 4.47
N VAL A 6 33.80 -3.30 3.76
CA VAL A 6 32.52 -3.73 3.18
C VAL A 6 31.47 -3.98 4.27
N HIS A 7 31.83 -4.69 5.34
CA HIS A 7 30.91 -4.92 6.46
C HIS A 7 30.43 -3.60 7.09
N LYS A 8 31.34 -2.63 7.28
CA LYS A 8 30.99 -1.33 7.86
C LYS A 8 30.03 -0.53 6.97
N VAL A 9 30.21 -0.58 5.64
CA VAL A 9 29.29 0.07 4.69
C VAL A 9 27.93 -0.60 4.72
N ILE A 10 27.87 -1.94 4.69
CA ILE A 10 26.60 -2.69 4.75
C ILE A 10 25.84 -2.42 6.06
N SER A 11 26.54 -2.42 7.20
CA SER A 11 25.91 -2.11 8.49
C SER A 11 25.30 -0.71 8.51
N LYS A 12 26.02 0.29 7.99
CA LYS A 12 25.53 1.67 7.90
C LYS A 12 24.29 1.78 7.00
N LEU A 13 24.30 1.09 5.84
CA LEU A 13 23.14 1.08 4.95
C LEU A 13 21.89 0.48 5.62
N ARG A 14 22.07 -0.61 6.39
CA ARG A 14 20.98 -1.21 7.17
C ARG A 14 20.42 -0.24 8.21
N GLU A 15 21.29 0.41 8.99
CA GLU A 15 20.86 1.39 10.00
C GLU A 15 20.06 2.56 9.37
N GLU A 16 20.50 3.03 8.19
CA GLU A 16 19.80 4.07 7.43
C GLU A 16 18.43 3.60 6.90
N GLU A 17 18.33 2.36 6.43
CA GLU A 17 17.06 1.76 5.98
C GLU A 17 16.10 1.53 7.16
N ASP A 18 16.58 0.98 8.27
CA ASP A 18 15.78 0.72 9.46
C ASP A 18 15.19 2.02 10.02
N ALA A 19 15.99 3.09 10.05
CA ALA A 19 15.51 4.42 10.46
C ALA A 19 14.39 4.93 9.54
N LYS A 20 14.54 4.80 8.22
CA LYS A 20 13.50 5.21 7.24
C LYS A 20 12.22 4.40 7.39
N ILE A 21 12.33 3.09 7.66
CA ILE A 21 11.18 2.22 7.88
C ILE A 21 10.45 2.65 9.16
N GLN A 22 11.16 2.81 10.28
CA GLN A 22 10.57 3.23 11.56
C GLN A 22 9.87 4.60 11.45
N GLU A 23 10.53 5.58 10.84
CA GLU A 23 9.95 6.90 10.57
C GLU A 23 8.77 6.82 9.58
N GLY A 24 8.79 5.87 8.66
CA GLY A 24 7.69 5.56 7.75
C GLY A 24 6.46 5.05 8.49
N LEU A 25 6.63 4.03 9.33
CA LEU A 25 5.54 3.39 10.07
C LEU A 25 4.83 4.34 11.06
N GLN A 26 5.50 5.39 11.50
CA GLN A 26 4.92 6.43 12.38
C GLN A 26 4.31 7.61 11.60
N SER A 27 4.47 7.66 10.27
CA SER A 27 3.99 8.77 9.46
C SER A 27 2.50 8.66 9.16
N GLU A 28 1.78 9.77 9.29
CA GLU A 28 0.36 9.86 8.93
C GLU A 28 0.10 9.46 7.47
N VAL A 29 1.04 9.74 6.56
CA VAL A 29 0.95 9.36 5.14
C VAL A 29 0.87 7.84 4.97
N VAL A 30 1.54 7.08 5.85
CA VAL A 30 1.53 5.61 5.84
C VAL A 30 0.36 5.06 6.64
N LEU A 31 0.01 5.68 7.77
CA LEU A 31 -1.06 5.22 8.65
C LEU A 31 -2.48 5.53 8.13
N SER A 32 -2.67 6.58 7.33
CA SER A 32 -3.98 6.90 6.74
C SER A 32 -4.51 5.77 5.86
N PRO A 33 -3.76 5.25 4.86
CA PRO A 33 -4.18 4.08 4.08
C PRO A 33 -4.47 2.85 4.94
N LEU A 34 -3.72 2.62 6.02
CA LEU A 34 -3.95 1.50 6.94
C LEU A 34 -5.35 1.58 7.54
N LYS A 35 -5.69 2.74 8.11
CA LYS A 35 -6.99 2.96 8.73
C LYS A 35 -8.12 2.88 7.70
N ASP A 36 -7.94 3.50 6.54
CA ASP A 36 -8.95 3.55 5.48
C ASP A 36 -9.25 2.16 4.90
N ILE A 37 -8.23 1.31 4.72
CA ILE A 37 -8.39 0.02 4.06
C ILE A 37 -8.82 -1.06 5.05
N THR A 38 -8.24 -1.08 6.24
CA THR A 38 -8.54 -2.10 7.24
C THR A 38 -9.80 -1.80 8.04
N GLN A 39 -10.19 -0.52 8.16
CA GLN A 39 -11.28 -0.02 9.01
C GLN A 39 -11.17 -0.45 10.48
N ARG A 40 -9.99 -0.92 10.91
CA ARG A 40 -9.75 -1.48 12.24
C ARG A 40 -8.41 -1.04 12.80
N TYR A 41 -7.35 -1.26 12.04
CA TYR A 41 -5.99 -1.04 12.50
C TYR A 41 -5.55 0.39 12.24
N ASN A 42 -4.89 1.00 13.21
CA ASN A 42 -4.50 2.42 13.15
C ASN A 42 -3.04 2.67 13.53
N ARG A 43 -2.28 1.62 13.90
CA ARG A 43 -0.87 1.72 14.29
C ARG A 43 -0.09 0.52 13.77
N LEU A 44 1.16 0.78 13.40
CA LEU A 44 2.14 -0.23 13.02
C LEU A 44 3.46 0.03 13.73
N ILE A 45 4.09 -1.04 14.20
CA ILE A 45 5.41 -0.99 14.84
C ILE A 45 6.22 -2.16 14.29
N LEU A 46 7.50 -1.94 14.04
CA LEU A 46 8.44 -3.01 13.77
C LEU A 46 9.25 -3.28 15.05
N ASP A 47 9.03 -4.44 15.66
CA ASP A 47 9.70 -4.91 16.88
C ASP A 47 10.51 -6.16 16.56
N ASN A 48 11.85 -6.08 16.65
CA ASN A 48 12.75 -7.21 16.36
C ASN A 48 12.42 -7.93 15.03
N ASP A 49 12.31 -7.18 13.93
CA ASP A 49 11.90 -7.65 12.59
C ASP A 49 10.49 -8.25 12.51
N ARG A 50 9.67 -8.09 13.55
CA ARG A 50 8.27 -8.50 13.56
C ARG A 50 7.39 -7.28 13.39
N LEU A 51 6.56 -7.32 12.35
CA LEU A 51 5.55 -6.30 12.16
C LEU A 51 4.38 -6.56 13.10
N ILE A 52 4.16 -5.62 14.01
CA ILE A 52 3.04 -5.57 14.94
C ILE A 52 2.03 -4.55 14.42
N VAL A 53 0.77 -4.98 14.36
CA VAL A 53 -0.37 -4.17 13.93
C VAL A 53 -1.28 -3.99 15.14
N SER A 54 -1.74 -2.76 15.40
CA SER A 54 -2.59 -2.49 16.56
C SER A 54 -3.90 -1.84 16.16
N ASP A 55 -4.95 -2.16 16.91
CA ASP A 55 -6.17 -1.36 16.97
C ASP A 55 -6.21 -0.53 18.27
N GLN A 56 -7.38 -0.03 18.64
CA GLN A 56 -7.53 0.81 19.84
C GLN A 56 -7.48 0.03 21.17
N TYR A 57 -7.52 -1.30 21.12
CA TYR A 57 -7.59 -2.16 22.30
C TYR A 57 -6.38 -3.10 22.40
N ASP A 58 -5.95 -3.69 21.29
CA ASP A 58 -4.99 -4.80 21.27
C ASP A 58 -3.87 -4.64 20.23
N ASN A 59 -2.80 -5.39 20.46
CA ASN A 59 -1.66 -5.52 19.56
C ASN A 59 -1.62 -6.93 18.98
N PHE A 60 -1.38 -7.03 17.69
CA PHE A 60 -1.37 -8.30 16.96
C PHE A 60 -0.06 -8.43 16.18
N SER A 61 0.60 -9.57 16.31
CA SER A 61 1.60 -9.96 15.30
C SER A 61 0.90 -10.14 13.97
N ILE A 62 1.47 -9.60 12.88
CA ILE A 62 0.87 -9.78 11.54
C ILE A 62 0.69 -11.27 11.18
N ARG A 63 1.51 -12.16 11.76
CA ARG A 63 1.45 -13.61 11.51
C ARG A 63 0.22 -14.28 12.12
N ASP A 64 -0.41 -13.64 13.10
CA ASP A 64 -1.58 -14.16 13.80
C ASP A 64 -2.90 -13.64 13.19
N LEU A 65 -2.80 -12.76 12.19
CA LEU A 65 -3.95 -12.23 11.47
C LEU A 65 -4.47 -13.25 10.44
N SER A 66 -5.75 -13.13 10.11
CA SER A 66 -6.31 -13.88 8.98
C SER A 66 -5.66 -13.47 7.66
N THR A 67 -5.63 -14.36 6.67
CA THR A 67 -5.04 -14.07 5.35
C THR A 67 -5.55 -12.78 4.73
N GLY A 68 -6.87 -12.54 4.78
CA GLY A 68 -7.46 -11.30 4.25
C GLY A 68 -7.04 -10.04 5.02
N ALA A 69 -6.84 -10.12 6.34
CA ALA A 69 -6.34 -9.00 7.13
C ALA A 69 -4.86 -8.72 6.82
N ILE A 70 -4.05 -9.75 6.63
CA ILE A 70 -2.65 -9.62 6.18
C ILE A 70 -2.60 -8.91 4.83
N GLU A 71 -3.40 -9.35 3.86
CA GLU A 71 -3.46 -8.72 2.52
C GLU A 71 -3.81 -7.24 2.61
N GLN A 72 -4.81 -6.87 3.42
CA GLN A 72 -5.19 -5.47 3.64
C GLN A 72 -4.08 -4.63 4.24
N VAL A 73 -3.43 -5.11 5.32
CA VAL A 73 -2.33 -4.41 5.98
C VAL A 73 -1.16 -4.24 5.01
N MET A 74 -0.82 -5.29 4.28
CA MET A 74 0.29 -5.29 3.33
C MET A 74 0.03 -4.41 2.11
N LEU A 75 -1.22 -4.32 1.64
CA LEU A 75 -1.62 -3.40 0.59
C LEU A 75 -1.58 -1.95 1.07
N ALA A 76 -2.11 -1.68 2.25
CA ALA A 76 -2.07 -0.35 2.86
C ALA A 76 -0.64 0.14 3.07
N LEU A 77 0.25 -0.74 3.52
CA LEU A 77 1.68 -0.45 3.64
C LEU A 77 2.30 -0.08 2.30
N ARG A 78 2.05 -0.86 1.25
CA ARG A 78 2.55 -0.56 -0.10
C ARG A 78 2.09 0.82 -0.55
N ILE A 79 0.79 1.12 -0.43
CA ILE A 79 0.24 2.44 -0.80
C ILE A 79 0.86 3.55 0.05
N GLY A 80 0.92 3.37 1.37
CA GLY A 80 1.43 4.36 2.31
C GLY A 80 2.90 4.70 2.06
N PHE A 81 3.75 3.68 1.94
CA PHE A 81 5.17 3.89 1.65
C PHE A 81 5.39 4.45 0.24
N THR A 82 4.60 4.02 -0.74
CA THR A 82 4.60 4.62 -2.08
C THR A 82 4.34 6.12 -2.00
N LEU A 83 3.26 6.53 -1.30
CA LEU A 83 2.94 7.95 -1.11
C LEU A 83 4.04 8.70 -0.35
N LYS A 84 4.64 8.11 0.70
CA LYS A 84 5.69 8.76 1.51
C LYS A 84 7.00 8.94 0.73
N LEU A 85 7.44 7.92 0.02
CA LEU A 85 8.71 7.92 -0.69
C LEU A 85 8.71 8.91 -1.86
N LEU A 86 7.54 9.14 -2.45
CA LEU A 86 7.48 9.64 -3.82
C LEU A 86 6.95 11.07 -3.90
N ARG A 87 6.55 11.68 -2.77
CA ARG A 87 6.27 13.12 -2.59
C ARG A 87 5.60 13.78 -3.81
N GLU A 88 6.39 14.32 -4.75
CA GLU A 88 5.95 15.03 -5.97
C GLU A 88 6.28 14.31 -7.29
N ASP A 89 7.07 13.23 -7.27
CA ASP A 89 7.40 12.48 -8.48
C ASP A 89 6.23 11.56 -8.86
N ALA A 90 5.57 11.90 -9.98
CA ALA A 90 4.55 11.07 -10.59
C ALA A 90 5.19 9.79 -11.16
N LEU A 91 4.73 8.64 -10.66
CA LEU A 91 5.16 7.31 -11.09
C LEU A 91 3.98 6.44 -11.52
N PHE A 92 4.24 5.17 -11.80
CA PHE A 92 3.23 4.20 -12.17
C PHE A 92 3.16 3.02 -11.19
N LEU A 93 1.96 2.46 -11.03
CA LEU A 93 1.71 1.20 -10.31
C LEU A 93 1.16 0.18 -11.30
N ILE A 94 1.70 -1.04 -11.26
CA ILE A 94 1.16 -2.20 -11.97
C ILE A 94 0.61 -3.15 -10.92
N LEU A 95 -0.66 -3.52 -11.05
CA LEU A 95 -1.38 -4.40 -10.14
C LEU A 95 -1.95 -5.58 -10.93
N ASP A 96 -1.58 -6.80 -10.54
CA ASP A 96 -2.02 -8.04 -11.17
C ASP A 96 -2.98 -8.76 -10.21
N ASP A 97 -4.28 -8.67 -10.48
CA ASP A 97 -5.38 -9.21 -9.66
C ASP A 97 -5.26 -8.97 -8.14
N ALA A 98 -4.70 -7.81 -7.77
CA ALA A 98 -4.34 -7.49 -6.39
C ALA A 98 -5.51 -7.54 -5.39
N PHE A 99 -6.76 -7.37 -5.84
CA PHE A 99 -7.96 -7.30 -5.00
C PHE A 99 -8.91 -8.49 -5.17
N GLN A 100 -8.51 -9.56 -5.86
CA GLN A 100 -9.39 -10.69 -6.15
C GLN A 100 -9.98 -11.34 -4.88
N HIS A 101 -9.23 -11.39 -3.78
CA HIS A 101 -9.65 -12.01 -2.52
C HIS A 101 -10.35 -11.03 -1.56
N SER A 102 -10.47 -9.75 -1.92
CA SER A 102 -11.19 -8.76 -1.12
C SER A 102 -12.70 -8.88 -1.30
N ASP A 103 -13.46 -8.67 -0.22
CA ASP A 103 -14.92 -8.58 -0.31
C ASP A 103 -15.39 -7.33 -1.08
N TRP A 104 -16.68 -7.31 -1.43
CA TRP A 104 -17.24 -6.31 -2.35
C TRP A 104 -17.14 -4.88 -1.81
N GLN A 105 -17.40 -4.70 -0.51
CA GLN A 105 -17.29 -3.38 0.13
C GLN A 105 -15.85 -2.87 0.12
N LYS A 106 -14.88 -3.75 0.41
CA LYS A 106 -13.46 -3.40 0.39
C LYS A 106 -12.97 -3.05 -1.00
N ARG A 107 -13.39 -3.78 -2.04
CA ARG A 107 -13.03 -3.48 -3.44
C ARG A 107 -13.40 -2.04 -3.82
N GLU A 108 -14.58 -1.55 -3.41
CA GLU A 108 -14.97 -0.15 -3.64
C GLU A 108 -14.01 0.84 -2.95
N ILE A 109 -13.64 0.60 -1.70
CA ILE A 109 -12.71 1.45 -0.95
C ILE A 109 -11.34 1.48 -1.63
N LEU A 110 -10.82 0.30 -2.02
CA LEU A 110 -9.51 0.14 -2.64
C LEU A 110 -9.42 0.85 -3.99
N ILE A 111 -10.44 0.69 -4.85
CA ILE A 111 -10.46 1.33 -6.16
C ILE A 111 -10.61 2.85 -6.03
N ASN A 112 -11.40 3.35 -5.08
CA ASN A 112 -11.43 4.79 -4.81
C ASN A 112 -10.06 5.31 -4.35
N LYS A 113 -9.33 4.57 -3.50
CA LYS A 113 -7.99 4.98 -3.07
C LYS A 113 -7.00 4.99 -4.23
N LEU A 114 -7.04 3.99 -5.12
CA LEU A 114 -6.23 3.99 -6.34
C LEU A 114 -6.56 5.18 -7.24
N ALA A 115 -7.83 5.55 -7.35
CA ALA A 115 -8.22 6.72 -8.09
C ALA A 115 -7.72 8.03 -7.46
N ASP A 116 -7.74 8.14 -6.13
CA ASP A 116 -7.17 9.29 -5.43
C ASP A 116 -5.64 9.38 -5.62
N ILE A 117 -4.95 8.24 -5.69
CA ILE A 117 -3.53 8.19 -6.05
C ILE A 117 -3.34 8.65 -7.49
N ALA A 118 -4.14 8.16 -8.43
CA ALA A 118 -4.09 8.54 -9.84
C ALA A 118 -4.31 10.06 -10.05
N LYS A 119 -5.24 10.66 -9.29
CA LYS A 119 -5.48 12.11 -9.31
C LYS A 119 -4.29 12.95 -8.84
N LYS A 120 -3.37 12.36 -8.06
CA LYS A 120 -2.12 12.99 -7.66
C LYS A 120 -1.02 12.86 -8.72
N GLY A 121 -1.37 12.46 -9.95
CA GLY A 121 -0.46 12.38 -11.10
C GLY A 121 0.02 10.96 -11.43
N TRP A 122 -0.39 9.96 -10.66
CA TRP A 122 0.08 8.60 -10.83
C TRP A 122 -0.61 7.86 -11.97
N GLN A 123 0.15 7.04 -12.71
CA GLN A 123 -0.42 6.12 -13.68
C GLN A 123 -0.73 4.77 -13.01
N ILE A 124 -1.98 4.32 -13.05
CA ILE A 124 -2.37 3.03 -12.50
C ILE A 124 -2.70 2.08 -13.66
N ILE A 125 -2.00 0.95 -13.70
CA ILE A 125 -2.24 -0.13 -14.65
C ILE A 125 -2.73 -1.32 -13.82
N TYR A 126 -3.98 -1.72 -14.04
CA TYR A 126 -4.60 -2.84 -13.34
C TYR A 126 -4.94 -3.94 -14.34
N LEU A 127 -4.40 -5.14 -14.11
CA LEU A 127 -4.64 -6.33 -14.89
C LEU A 127 -5.64 -7.20 -14.13
N THR A 128 -6.74 -7.58 -14.78
CA THR A 128 -7.78 -8.38 -14.14
C THR A 128 -8.67 -9.12 -15.12
N MET A 129 -9.18 -10.26 -14.68
CA MET A 129 -10.27 -11.00 -15.34
C MET A 129 -11.61 -10.78 -14.65
N ASP A 130 -11.68 -9.95 -13.60
CA ASP A 130 -12.87 -9.75 -12.78
C ASP A 130 -13.71 -8.56 -13.28
N ASP A 131 -14.85 -8.85 -13.90
CA ASP A 131 -15.79 -7.85 -14.44
C ASP A 131 -16.31 -6.87 -13.37
N HIS A 132 -16.40 -7.31 -12.11
CA HIS A 132 -16.81 -6.43 -11.02
C HIS A 132 -15.73 -5.39 -10.73
N ILE A 133 -14.45 -5.78 -10.73
CA ILE A 133 -13.33 -4.83 -10.59
C ILE A 133 -13.33 -3.83 -11.74
N LYS A 134 -13.47 -4.31 -12.99
CA LYS A 134 -13.61 -3.44 -14.16
C LYS A 134 -14.76 -2.45 -14.01
N GLY A 135 -15.95 -2.94 -13.63
CA GLY A 135 -17.14 -2.11 -13.43
C GLY A 135 -16.95 -1.04 -12.35
N LEU A 136 -16.19 -1.33 -11.29
CA LEU A 136 -15.84 -0.35 -10.26
C LEU A 136 -14.88 0.73 -10.79
N PHE A 137 -13.89 0.38 -11.60
CA PHE A 137 -13.05 1.36 -12.28
C PHE A 137 -13.87 2.22 -13.26
N ASP A 138 -14.78 1.62 -14.02
CA ASP A 138 -15.72 2.33 -14.91
C ASP A 138 -16.63 3.31 -14.15
N LYS A 139 -17.03 2.97 -12.90
CA LYS A 139 -17.81 3.86 -12.03
C LYS A 139 -16.97 5.03 -11.54
N VAL A 140 -15.72 4.79 -11.12
CA VAL A 140 -14.84 5.81 -10.55
C VAL A 140 -14.21 6.70 -11.62
N SER A 141 -14.05 6.20 -12.86
CA SER A 141 -13.53 6.94 -14.02
C SER A 141 -14.34 8.20 -14.33
N ARG A 142 -15.64 8.22 -14.01
CA ARG A 142 -16.52 9.39 -14.14
C ARG A 142 -16.04 10.62 -13.35
N LYS A 143 -15.15 10.43 -12.38
CA LYS A 143 -14.54 11.49 -11.57
C LYS A 143 -13.27 12.07 -12.21
N PHE A 144 -12.84 11.57 -13.36
CA PHE A 144 -11.64 12.01 -14.07
C PHE A 144 -12.00 12.83 -15.31
N GLU A 145 -11.05 13.65 -15.76
CA GLU A 145 -11.14 14.34 -17.03
C GLU A 145 -11.14 13.34 -18.20
N THR A 146 -11.74 13.73 -19.32
CA THR A 146 -11.81 12.90 -20.53
C THR A 146 -10.40 12.45 -20.97
N GLY A 147 -10.25 11.16 -21.27
CA GLY A 147 -8.98 10.56 -21.72
C GLY A 147 -8.01 10.15 -20.62
N LYS A 148 -8.31 10.41 -19.33
CA LYS A 148 -7.48 9.97 -18.19
C LYS A 148 -7.75 8.54 -17.72
N TYR A 149 -8.77 7.89 -18.26
CA TYR A 149 -9.10 6.50 -18.01
C TYR A 149 -9.32 5.79 -19.34
N ASN A 150 -8.73 4.61 -19.50
CA ASN A 150 -8.95 3.71 -20.61
C ASN A 150 -9.04 2.28 -20.08
N SER A 151 -9.96 1.50 -20.63
CA SER A 151 -10.04 0.06 -20.40
C SER A 151 -9.91 -0.66 -21.75
N PHE A 152 -9.26 -1.82 -21.72
CA PHE A 152 -9.02 -2.65 -22.89
C PHE A 152 -9.43 -4.08 -22.57
N GLU A 153 -10.16 -4.70 -23.48
CA GLU A 153 -10.38 -6.16 -23.48
C GLU A 153 -9.36 -6.76 -24.45
N LEU A 154 -8.61 -7.76 -23.97
CA LEU A 154 -7.53 -8.42 -24.70
C LEU A 154 -7.99 -9.77 -25.26
#